data_AF-A0A256YL91-F1
#
_entry.id   AF-A0A256YL91-F1
#
_cell.length_a   1.000
_cell.length_b   1.000
_cell.length_c   1.000
_cell.angle_alpha   90.00
_cell.angle_beta   90.00
_cell.angle_gamma   90.00
#
_symmetry.space_group_name_H-M   'P 1'
#
loop_
_entity.id
_entity.type
_entity.pdbx_description
1 polymer ?
#
loop_
_entity_poly.entity_id
_entity_poly.type
_entity_poly.pdbx_seq_one_letter_code
_entity_poly.pdbx_strand_id
1 'polypeptide(L)'
;MRVGVVDTTFSRVDMAKYAIKVIEYELPKATIIRYTVPGIKDIPVAARKLLIDEKCDAVITFGWVGPGLVDKYSYLAMSIGLIMLQIMTGKHIIDVTVHEDETNDPDELYNIAVDRAKKHALNLVKLLKYGGEALTKYAGKGLRQGYPDVGSLKD
;
A
#
# COMPACT_ATOMS: atom_id res chain seq x y z
N MET A 1 -13.71 6.78 -10.73
CA MET A 1 -12.50 6.03 -10.33
C MET A 1 -12.92 4.94 -9.35
N ARG A 2 -12.44 3.72 -9.54
CA ARG A 2 -12.66 2.58 -8.65
C ARG A 2 -11.33 2.23 -7.99
N VAL A 3 -11.25 2.36 -6.67
CA VAL A 3 -10.03 2.05 -5.91
C VAL A 3 -10.26 0.77 -5.13
N GLY A 4 -9.42 -0.23 -5.38
CA GLY A 4 -9.43 -1.45 -4.60
C GLY A 4 -8.58 -1.31 -3.34
N VAL A 5 -9.07 -1.80 -2.21
CA VAL A 5 -8.37 -1.83 -0.94
C VAL A 5 -8.31 -3.27 -0.46
N VAL A 6 -7.12 -3.84 -0.32
CA VAL A 6 -6.93 -5.19 0.25
C VAL A 6 -6.23 -5.07 1.59
N ASP A 7 -6.72 -5.76 2.60
CA ASP A 7 -6.09 -5.81 3.92
C ASP A 7 -6.19 -7.21 4.53
N THR A 8 -5.58 -7.41 5.69
CA THR A 8 -5.45 -8.73 6.29
C THR A 8 -5.97 -8.77 7.72
N THR A 9 -6.56 -9.91 8.12
CA THR A 9 -6.85 -10.16 9.54
C THR A 9 -5.60 -10.44 10.37
N PHE A 10 -4.49 -10.82 9.71
CA PHE A 10 -3.18 -10.99 10.36
C PHE A 10 -2.56 -9.66 10.81
N SER A 11 -2.91 -8.55 10.14
CA SER A 11 -2.39 -7.25 10.52
C SER A 11 -2.86 -6.82 11.90
N ARG A 12 -1.93 -6.26 12.69
CA ARG A 12 -2.22 -5.73 14.04
C ARG A 12 -2.73 -4.29 14.03
N VAL A 13 -2.81 -3.66 12.84
CA VAL A 13 -3.30 -2.29 12.67
C VAL A 13 -4.25 -2.23 11.48
N ASP A 14 -5.46 -1.69 11.69
CA ASP A 14 -6.41 -1.41 10.60
C ASP A 14 -5.94 -0.21 9.76
N MET A 15 -4.91 -0.45 8.94
CA MET A 15 -4.32 0.54 8.04
C MET A 15 -5.32 0.99 6.96
N ALA A 16 -6.19 0.09 6.51
CA ALA A 16 -7.20 0.37 5.50
C ALA A 16 -8.12 1.52 5.93
N LYS A 17 -8.57 1.55 7.19
CA LYS A 17 -9.38 2.66 7.73
C LYS A 17 -8.72 4.03 7.53
N TYR A 18 -7.41 4.14 7.71
CA TYR A 18 -6.69 5.40 7.56
C TYR A 18 -6.51 5.80 6.10
N ALA A 19 -6.19 4.83 5.24
CA ALA A 19 -6.06 5.06 3.81
C ALA A 19 -7.39 5.43 3.17
N ILE A 20 -8.49 4.75 3.52
CA ILE A 20 -9.84 5.02 3.01
C ILE A 20 -10.23 6.47 3.30
N LYS A 21 -10.02 6.96 4.53
CA LYS A 21 -10.30 8.36 4.87
C LYS A 21 -9.54 9.37 3.99
N VAL A 22 -8.28 9.08 3.67
CA VAL A 22 -7.48 9.93 2.77
C VAL A 22 -8.02 9.86 1.35
N ILE A 23 -8.35 8.67 0.86
CA ILE A 23 -8.89 8.48 -0.49
C ILE A 23 -10.25 9.16 -0.63
N GLU A 24 -11.16 9.02 0.34
CA GLU A 24 -12.48 9.68 0.33
C GLU A 24 -12.36 11.20 0.36
N TYR A 25 -11.46 11.73 1.18
CA TYR A 25 -11.21 13.17 1.25
C TYR A 25 -10.67 13.73 -0.08
N GLU A 26 -9.69 13.05 -0.67
CA GLU A 26 -9.04 13.49 -1.90
C GLU A 26 -9.84 13.19 -3.16
N LEU A 27 -10.61 12.11 -3.17
CA LEU A 27 -11.41 11.59 -4.28
C LEU A 27 -12.85 11.31 -3.81
N PRO A 28 -13.65 12.35 -3.50
CA PRO A 28 -14.99 12.19 -2.92
C PRO A 28 -16.00 11.47 -3.84
N LYS A 29 -15.67 11.32 -5.13
CA LYS A 29 -16.48 10.59 -6.13
C LYS A 29 -15.90 9.20 -6.47
N ALA A 30 -14.83 8.77 -5.82
CA ALA A 30 -14.28 7.44 -6.04
C ALA A 30 -15.16 6.37 -5.39
N THR A 31 -15.32 5.25 -6.08
CA THR A 31 -15.89 4.04 -5.49
C THR A 31 -14.77 3.24 -4.86
N ILE A 32 -14.85 2.96 -3.56
CA ILE A 32 -13.88 2.14 -2.85
C ILE A 32 -14.45 0.74 -2.66
N ILE A 33 -13.64 -0.28 -2.99
CA ILE A 33 -14.02 -1.68 -2.85
C ILE A 33 -12.99 -2.34 -1.94
N ARG A 34 -13.40 -2.65 -0.70
CA ARG A 34 -12.54 -3.29 0.31
C ARG A 34 -12.68 -4.81 0.25
N TYR A 35 -11.56 -5.52 0.29
CA TYR A 35 -11.48 -6.98 0.37
C TYR A 35 -10.48 -7.38 1.46
N THR A 36 -10.96 -7.94 2.57
CA THR A 36 -10.10 -8.47 3.64
C THR A 36 -9.81 -9.96 3.44
N VAL A 37 -8.55 -10.36 3.60
CA VAL A 37 -8.08 -11.76 3.51
C VAL A 37 -7.38 -12.20 4.80
N PRO A 38 -7.11 -13.50 5.01
CA PRO A 38 -6.44 -13.95 6.23
C PRO A 38 -5.04 -13.35 6.45
N GLY A 39 -4.18 -13.38 5.42
CA GLY A 39 -2.80 -12.90 5.52
C GLY A 39 -2.17 -12.54 4.18
N ILE A 40 -0.88 -12.19 4.22
CA ILE A 40 -0.16 -11.64 3.07
C ILE A 40 -0.14 -12.55 1.84
N LYS A 41 -0.18 -13.87 2.02
CA LYS A 41 -0.19 -14.85 0.91
C LYS A 41 -1.46 -14.78 0.06
N ASP A 42 -2.55 -14.28 0.62
CA ASP A 42 -3.85 -14.19 -0.05
C ASP A 42 -4.07 -12.83 -0.73
N ILE A 43 -3.21 -11.83 -0.44
CA ILE A 43 -3.29 -10.49 -1.03
C ILE A 43 -3.23 -10.53 -2.58
N PRO A 44 -2.34 -11.30 -3.23
CA PRO A 44 -2.23 -11.27 -4.69
C PRO A 44 -3.51 -11.69 -5.41
N VAL A 45 -4.21 -12.72 -4.92
CA VAL A 45 -5.47 -13.16 -5.54
C VAL A 45 -6.60 -12.16 -5.30
N ALA A 46 -6.66 -11.55 -4.12
CA ALA A 46 -7.63 -10.49 -3.83
C ALA A 46 -7.39 -9.25 -4.71
N ALA A 47 -6.13 -8.81 -4.84
CA ALA A 47 -5.77 -7.70 -5.71
C ALA A 47 -6.12 -7.99 -7.18
N ARG A 48 -5.88 -9.22 -7.66
CA ARG A 48 -6.27 -9.64 -9.01
C ARG A 48 -7.78 -9.56 -9.21
N LYS A 49 -8.58 -10.08 -8.26
CA LYS A 49 -10.04 -9.97 -8.31
C LYS A 49 -10.49 -8.52 -8.38
N LEU A 50 -9.92 -7.64 -7.56
CA LEU A 50 -10.26 -6.21 -7.58
C LEU A 50 -9.90 -5.54 -8.93
N LEU A 51 -8.72 -5.81 -9.48
CA LEU A 51 -8.29 -5.21 -10.75
C LEU A 51 -9.07 -5.72 -11.97
N ILE A 52 -9.35 -7.03 -12.01
CA ILE A 52 -9.88 -7.72 -13.19
C ILE A 52 -11.38 -7.88 -13.14
N ASP A 53 -11.91 -8.38 -12.02
CA ASP A 53 -13.33 -8.73 -11.91
C ASP A 53 -14.13 -7.48 -11.51
N GLU A 54 -13.65 -6.74 -10.51
CA GLU A 54 -14.26 -5.49 -10.04
C GLU A 54 -13.82 -4.24 -10.82
N LYS A 55 -12.93 -4.38 -11.81
CA LYS A 55 -12.45 -3.31 -12.69
C LYS A 55 -11.91 -2.09 -11.93
N CYS A 56 -11.27 -2.28 -10.78
CA CYS A 56 -10.55 -1.19 -10.09
C CYS A 56 -9.46 -0.60 -10.99
N ASP A 57 -9.30 0.72 -10.96
CA ASP A 57 -8.28 1.47 -11.72
C ASP A 57 -6.89 1.25 -11.12
N ALA A 58 -6.83 1.11 -9.80
CA ALA A 58 -5.64 0.74 -9.04
C ALA A 58 -6.05 0.08 -7.72
N VAL A 59 -5.10 -0.62 -7.10
CA VAL A 59 -5.28 -1.26 -5.78
C VAL A 59 -4.24 -0.75 -4.80
N ILE A 60 -4.61 -0.62 -3.54
CA ILE A 60 -3.68 -0.47 -2.41
C ILE A 60 -3.84 -1.67 -1.47
N THR A 61 -2.72 -2.25 -1.06
CA THR A 61 -2.71 -3.48 -0.24
C THR A 61 -2.04 -3.22 1.10
N PHE A 62 -2.57 -3.81 2.17
CA PHE A 62 -2.12 -3.64 3.55
C PHE A 62 -1.66 -4.98 4.13
N GLY A 63 -0.35 -5.20 4.10
CA GLY A 63 0.31 -6.39 4.60
C GLY A 63 0.94 -6.19 5.98
N TRP A 64 1.14 -7.29 6.70
CA TRP A 64 1.83 -7.31 7.99
C TRP A 64 2.75 -8.53 8.04
N VAL A 65 3.99 -8.32 8.45
CA VAL A 65 5.04 -9.33 8.44
C VAL A 65 5.55 -9.52 9.86
N GLY A 66 5.46 -10.76 10.35
CA GLY A 66 6.02 -11.12 11.65
C GLY A 66 7.55 -11.03 11.69
N PRO A 67 8.16 -11.13 12.88
CA PRO A 67 9.61 -10.97 13.06
C PRO A 67 10.42 -12.17 12.51
N GLY A 68 9.76 -13.29 12.19
CA GLY A 68 10.43 -14.52 11.76
C GLY A 68 10.98 -14.42 10.33
N LEU A 69 12.09 -15.13 10.08
CA LEU A 69 12.65 -15.22 8.73
C LEU A 69 11.66 -15.84 7.72
N VAL A 70 10.83 -16.78 8.18
CA VAL A 70 9.76 -17.41 7.37
C VAL A 70 8.70 -16.39 6.94
N ASP A 71 8.41 -15.39 7.79
CA ASP A 71 7.48 -14.30 7.46
C ASP A 71 8.06 -13.42 6.35
N LYS A 72 9.35 -13.12 6.41
CA LYS A 72 10.07 -12.37 5.36
C LYS A 72 10.08 -13.10 4.03
N TYR A 73 10.22 -14.43 4.03
CA TYR A 73 10.08 -15.22 2.80
C TYR A 73 8.65 -15.22 2.26
N SER A 74 7.65 -15.26 3.14
CA SER A 74 6.25 -15.13 2.74
C SER A 74 5.97 -13.75 2.11
N TYR A 75 6.56 -12.68 2.65
CA TYR A 75 6.50 -11.35 2.07
C TYR A 75 7.18 -11.27 0.70
N LEU A 76 8.38 -11.84 0.55
CA LEU A 76 9.07 -11.89 -0.75
C LEU A 76 8.22 -12.58 -1.81
N ALA A 77 7.63 -13.74 -1.48
CA ALA A 77 6.77 -14.48 -2.39
C ALA A 77 5.52 -13.67 -2.77
N MET A 78 4.87 -13.00 -1.81
CA MET A 78 3.75 -12.09 -2.08
C MET A 78 4.18 -10.94 -3.00
N SER A 79 5.30 -10.29 -2.70
CA SER A 79 5.80 -9.12 -3.45
C SER A 79 6.07 -9.46 -4.91
N ILE A 80 6.70 -10.62 -5.18
CA ILE A 80 6.87 -11.14 -6.54
C ILE A 80 5.51 -11.32 -7.24
N GLY A 81 4.53 -11.91 -6.55
CA GLY A 81 3.18 -12.07 -7.09
C GLY A 81 2.50 -10.75 -7.45
N LEU A 82 2.63 -9.72 -6.59
CA LEU A 82 2.09 -8.38 -6.86
C LEU A 82 2.80 -7.69 -8.03
N ILE A 83 4.13 -7.80 -8.11
CA ILE A 83 4.91 -7.25 -9.23
C ILE A 83 4.47 -7.89 -10.56
N MET A 84 4.36 -9.22 -10.60
CA MET A 84 3.89 -9.93 -11.79
C MET A 84 2.48 -9.48 -12.18
N LEU A 85 1.57 -9.35 -11.20
CA LEU A 85 0.21 -8.89 -11.45
C LEU A 85 0.17 -7.45 -11.98
N GLN A 86 0.99 -6.54 -11.46
CA GLN A 86 1.10 -5.18 -11.99
C GLN A 86 1.54 -5.18 -13.46
N ILE A 87 2.57 -5.96 -13.81
CA ILE A 87 3.08 -6.08 -15.18
C ILE A 87 2.01 -6.65 -16.11
N MET A 88 1.33 -7.73 -15.68
CA MET A 88 0.32 -8.40 -16.49
C MET A 88 -0.94 -7.55 -16.73
N THR A 89 -1.26 -6.64 -15.80
CA THR A 89 -2.47 -5.82 -15.88
C THR A 89 -2.24 -4.40 -16.36
N GLY A 90 -0.98 -3.93 -16.35
CA GLY A 90 -0.64 -2.54 -16.62
C GLY A 90 -1.22 -1.55 -15.59
N LYS A 91 -1.70 -2.04 -14.44
CA LYS A 91 -2.31 -1.23 -13.39
C LYS A 91 -1.43 -1.19 -12.16
N HIS A 92 -1.45 -0.05 -11.47
CA HIS A 92 -0.68 0.10 -10.23
C HIS A 92 -1.33 -0.66 -9.08
N ILE A 93 -0.47 -1.36 -8.34
CA ILE A 93 -0.75 -1.85 -7.00
C ILE A 93 0.23 -1.15 -6.06
N ILE A 94 -0.27 -0.47 -5.04
CA ILE A 94 0.56 0.18 -4.03
C ILE A 94 0.64 -0.77 -2.83
N ASP A 95 1.77 -1.47 -2.71
CA ASP A 95 2.03 -2.36 -1.58
C ASP A 95 2.43 -1.56 -0.33
N VAL A 96 1.61 -1.65 0.72
CA VAL A 96 1.86 -1.09 2.03
C VAL A 96 1.99 -2.22 3.03
N THR A 97 3.22 -2.70 3.20
CA THR A 97 3.53 -3.74 4.16
C THR A 97 4.38 -3.17 5.30
N VAL A 98 4.04 -3.55 6.54
CA VAL A 98 4.79 -3.20 7.76
C VAL A 98 5.40 -4.46 8.35
N HIS A 99 6.67 -4.39 8.73
CA HIS A 99 7.36 -5.47 9.42
C HIS A 99 7.42 -5.18 10.91
N GLU A 100 7.16 -6.19 11.75
CA GLU A 100 7.18 -6.00 13.21
C GLU A 100 8.57 -5.63 13.74
N ASP A 101 9.64 -5.96 13.03
CA ASP A 101 11.01 -5.67 13.42
C ASP A 101 11.51 -4.28 13.01
N GLU A 102 10.63 -3.41 12.47
CA GLU A 102 10.96 -2.01 12.18
C GLU A 102 11.24 -1.18 13.44
N THR A 103 10.58 -1.51 14.55
CA THR A 103 10.83 -0.92 15.87
C THR A 103 10.38 -1.88 16.97
N ASN A 104 11.02 -1.78 18.14
CA ASN A 104 10.63 -2.52 19.33
C ASN A 104 9.54 -1.82 20.16
N ASP A 105 9.17 -0.57 19.81
CA ASP A 105 8.13 0.19 20.47
C ASP A 105 6.76 -0.03 19.78
N PRO A 106 5.77 -0.65 20.44
CA PRO A 106 4.44 -0.87 19.85
C PRO A 106 3.72 0.42 19.43
N ASP A 107 3.91 1.52 20.16
CA ASP A 107 3.27 2.80 19.85
C ASP A 107 3.94 3.44 18.61
N GLU A 108 5.27 3.35 18.53
CA GLU A 108 6.00 3.77 17.32
C GLU A 108 5.60 2.92 16.10
N LEU A 109 5.50 1.59 16.25
CA LEU A 109 5.10 0.69 15.18
C LEU A 109 3.68 0.99 14.68
N TYR A 110 2.76 1.29 15.59
CA TYR A 110 1.43 1.77 15.25
C TYR A 110 1.49 3.06 14.44
N ASN A 111 2.26 4.05 14.90
CA ASN A 111 2.40 5.33 14.22
C ASN A 111 3.02 5.20 12.82
N ILE A 112 4.02 4.34 12.66
CA ILE A 112 4.62 4.00 11.36
C ILE A 112 3.55 3.43 10.42
N ALA A 113 2.77 2.45 10.88
CA ALA A 113 1.72 1.82 10.07
C ALA A 113 0.66 2.84 9.62
N VAL A 114 0.21 3.72 10.52
CA VAL A 114 -0.77 4.75 10.23
C VAL A 114 -0.23 5.81 9.26
N ASP A 115 0.99 6.32 9.49
CA ASP A 115 1.63 7.31 8.62
C ASP A 115 1.85 6.75 7.21
N ARG A 116 2.39 5.53 7.13
CA ARG A 116 2.64 4.83 5.88
C ARG A 116 1.36 4.63 5.08
N ALA A 117 0.29 4.15 5.74
CA ALA A 117 -1.01 3.99 5.10
C ALA A 117 -1.54 5.30 4.49
N LYS A 118 -1.48 6.40 5.25
CA LYS A 118 -1.95 7.73 4.78
C LYS A 118 -1.10 8.26 3.62
N LYS A 119 0.22 8.21 3.72
CA LYS A 119 1.13 8.74 2.70
C LYS A 119 1.07 7.94 1.40
N HIS A 120 0.98 6.60 1.47
CA HIS A 120 0.81 5.78 0.28
C HIS A 120 -0.58 5.94 -0.36
N ALA A 121 -1.63 6.14 0.43
CA ALA A 121 -2.94 6.51 -0.09
C ALA A 121 -2.88 7.84 -0.87
N LEU A 122 -2.15 8.84 -0.36
CA LEU A 122 -1.95 10.09 -1.08
C LEU A 122 -1.15 9.92 -2.38
N ASN A 123 -0.13 9.04 -2.39
CA ASN A 123 0.61 8.72 -3.61
C ASN A 123 -0.28 8.02 -4.66
N LEU A 124 -1.12 7.07 -4.22
CA LEU A 124 -2.12 6.43 -5.08
C LEU A 124 -3.06 7.47 -5.71
N VAL A 125 -3.60 8.37 -4.89
CA VAL A 125 -4.46 9.47 -5.35
C VAL A 125 -3.76 10.33 -6.40
N LYS A 126 -2.49 10.71 -6.17
CA LYS A 126 -1.71 11.50 -7.12
C LYS A 126 -1.57 10.79 -8.47
N LEU A 127 -1.21 9.51 -8.45
CA LEU A 127 -1.09 8.70 -9.67
C LEU A 127 -2.42 8.56 -10.42
N LEU A 128 -3.52 8.35 -9.69
CA LEU A 128 -4.86 8.26 -10.30
C LEU A 128 -5.35 9.59 -10.90
N LYS A 129 -5.05 10.72 -10.25
CA LYS A 129 -5.48 12.06 -10.71
C LYS A 129 -4.64 12.59 -11.88
N TYR A 130 -3.32 12.41 -11.82
CA TYR A 130 -2.37 13.13 -12.68
C TYR A 130 -1.45 12.20 -13.49
N GLY A 131 -1.64 10.87 -13.42
CA GLY A 131 -0.89 9.90 -14.19
C GLY A 131 0.60 9.87 -13.82
N GLY A 132 1.45 9.47 -14.78
CA GLY A 132 2.89 9.26 -14.56
C GLY A 132 3.66 10.52 -14.14
N GLU A 133 3.16 11.72 -14.47
CA GLU A 133 3.83 12.98 -14.15
C GLU A 133 3.59 13.44 -12.70
N ALA A 134 2.63 12.83 -12.00
CA ALA A 134 2.16 13.26 -10.69
C ALA A 134 3.28 13.39 -9.65
N LEU A 135 4.31 12.55 -9.77
CA LEU A 135 5.39 12.43 -8.80
C LEU A 135 6.73 13.00 -9.31
N THR A 136 6.81 13.43 -10.58
CA THR A 136 8.08 13.84 -11.22
C THR A 136 8.80 14.95 -10.47
N LYS A 137 8.06 15.95 -9.94
CA LYS A 137 8.65 17.06 -9.16
C LYS A 137 9.29 16.63 -7.83
N TYR A 138 9.00 15.42 -7.36
CA TYR A 138 9.56 14.83 -6.15
C TYR A 138 10.67 13.82 -6.43
N ALA A 139 11.02 13.59 -7.71
CA ALA A 139 12.07 12.67 -8.08
C ALA A 139 13.41 13.06 -7.42
N GLY A 140 14.06 12.08 -6.78
CA GLY A 140 15.37 12.28 -6.12
C GLY A 140 15.33 13.05 -4.79
N LYS A 141 14.15 13.36 -4.22
CA LYS A 141 14.04 14.16 -2.99
C LYS A 141 14.09 13.38 -1.66
N GLY A 142 14.24 12.05 -1.72
CA GLY A 142 14.41 11.22 -0.51
C GLY A 142 13.18 11.17 0.42
N LEU A 143 11.97 11.27 -0.13
CA LEU A 143 10.73 11.24 0.64
C LEU A 143 10.46 9.86 1.25
N ARG A 144 10.05 9.77 2.52
CA ARG A 144 9.78 8.52 3.24
C ARG A 144 8.34 8.42 3.75
N GLN A 145 7.87 7.18 3.92
CA GLN A 145 6.56 6.85 4.45
C GLN A 145 6.71 5.95 5.70
N GLY A 146 6.37 6.50 6.87
CA GLY A 146 6.63 5.90 8.18
C GLY A 146 7.80 6.53 8.94
N TYR A 147 8.74 7.21 8.26
CA TYR A 147 9.87 7.91 8.87
C TYR A 147 10.05 9.32 8.27
N PRO A 148 10.83 10.21 8.92
CA PRO A 148 11.20 11.50 8.34
C PRO A 148 11.91 11.37 6.99
N ASP A 149 11.68 12.33 6.09
CA ASP A 149 12.35 12.40 4.79
C ASP A 149 13.87 12.54 4.99
N VAL A 150 14.66 11.87 4.14
CA VAL A 150 16.13 11.91 4.21
C VAL A 150 16.76 12.94 3.28
N GLY A 151 15.93 13.63 2.48
CA GLY A 151 16.38 14.67 1.56
C GLY A 151 17.12 14.14 0.32
N SER A 152 17.47 15.06 -0.56
CA SER A 152 18.29 14.77 -1.75
C SER A 152 19.76 14.64 -1.37
N LEU A 153 20.48 13.75 -2.07
CA LEU A 153 21.94 13.62 -1.90
C LEU A 153 22.72 14.73 -2.62
N LYS A 154 22.12 15.32 -3.65
CA LYS A 154 22.61 16.46 -4.45
C LYS A 154 21.41 17.24 -4.98
N ASP A 155 21.56 18.55 -5.14
CA ASP A 155 20.49 19.44 -5.63
C ASP A 155 20.16 19.24 -7.11
#